data_AF-A0AAW2NGP8-F1
#
_entry.id   AF-A0AAW2NGP8-F1
#
_cell.length_a   1.000
_cell.length_b   1.000
_cell.length_c   1.000
_cell.angle_alpha   90.00
_cell.angle_beta   90.00
_cell.angle_gamma   90.00
#
_symmetry.space_group_name_H-M   'P 1'
#
loop_
_entity.id
_entity.type
_entity.pdbx_description
1 polymer ?
#
loop_
_entity_poly.entity_id
_entity_poly.type
_entity_poly.pdbx_seq_one_letter_code
_entity_poly.pdbx_strand_id
1 'polypeptide(L)'
;LLVGLLIHRILKLRGVPEKLCTYSTMVWLFNPFTFTIGTRGNCEPIICSMILWILMCLMNGHVLQAAFWYGLVVHMRIYPIIYALPIVLLLDPRHFQPGKKPVLVQWSSRTLKPSSVTSSSKTSITQYIWNFCINMITWRRVLFGVISASTFFILTGLSFHLYGWDFLHEALLYHLTRTDPRHNFSIYFYHIYLHYEHEFSILEKLISFLPQFIVQLVLISRFALDLPFCLFLQTLAFVAFNK
;
A
#
# COMPACT_ATOMS: atom_id res chain seq x y z
N LEU A 1 14.82 12.51 -8.26
CA LEU A 1 16.18 12.11 -7.79
C LEU A 1 16.14 11.23 -6.53
N LEU A 2 15.62 11.71 -5.39
CA LEU A 2 15.57 10.94 -4.13
C LEU A 2 14.94 9.53 -4.30
N VAL A 3 13.81 9.44 -5.00
CA VAL A 3 13.15 8.16 -5.29
C VAL A 3 14.09 7.18 -6.01
N GLY A 4 14.85 7.65 -7.02
CA GLY A 4 15.83 6.82 -7.73
C GLY A 4 16.96 6.31 -6.83
N LEU A 5 17.45 7.15 -5.91
CA LEU A 5 18.45 6.73 -4.91
C LEU A 5 17.90 5.66 -3.98
N LEU A 6 16.64 5.79 -3.54
CA LEU A 6 15.97 4.80 -2.69
C LEU A 6 15.74 3.48 -3.44
N ILE A 7 15.30 3.53 -4.70
CA ILE A 7 15.18 2.34 -5.56
C ILE A 7 16.52 1.61 -5.63
N HIS A 8 17.60 2.31 -5.96
CA HIS A 8 18.94 1.71 -6.05
C HIS A 8 19.38 1.05 -4.74
N ARG A 9 19.17 1.73 -3.60
CA ARG A 9 19.51 1.19 -2.28
C ARG A 9 18.68 -0.04 -1.92
N ILE A 10 17.37 -0.02 -2.17
CA ILE A 10 16.47 -1.14 -1.94
C ILE A 10 16.89 -2.35 -2.78
N LEU A 11 17.19 -2.14 -4.07
CA LEU A 11 17.64 -3.22 -4.96
C LEU A 11 19.00 -3.79 -4.51
N LYS A 12 19.96 -2.96 -4.11
CA LYS A 12 21.23 -3.43 -3.53
C LYS A 12 21.00 -4.23 -2.25
N LEU A 13 20.12 -3.77 -1.35
CA LEU A 13 19.77 -4.52 -0.14
C LEU A 13 19.13 -5.87 -0.48
N ARG A 14 18.37 -5.97 -1.58
CA ARG A 14 17.77 -7.23 -2.04
C ARG A 14 18.76 -8.21 -2.71
N GLY A 15 20.02 -7.81 -2.88
CA GLY A 15 21.05 -8.63 -3.55
C GLY A 15 20.92 -8.67 -5.08
N VAL A 16 20.29 -7.65 -5.68
CA VAL A 16 20.11 -7.56 -7.13
C VAL A 16 21.44 -7.21 -7.82
N PRO A 17 21.76 -7.78 -9.00
CA PRO A 17 22.96 -7.42 -9.75
C PRO A 17 23.04 -5.91 -10.02
N GLU A 18 24.25 -5.34 -9.92
CA GLU A 18 24.46 -3.89 -10.00
C GLU A 18 24.00 -3.29 -11.35
N LYS A 19 24.22 -4.00 -12.46
CA LYS A 19 23.76 -3.58 -13.79
C LYS A 19 22.23 -3.36 -13.82
N LEU A 20 21.47 -4.26 -13.20
CA LEU A 20 20.00 -4.17 -13.17
C LEU A 20 19.55 -3.06 -12.23
N CYS A 21 20.22 -2.86 -11.09
CA CYS A 21 19.95 -1.74 -10.18
C CYS A 21 20.11 -0.39 -10.88
N THR A 22 21.20 -0.23 -11.63
CA THR A 22 21.47 0.98 -12.42
C THR A 22 20.43 1.18 -13.51
N TYR A 23 20.09 0.13 -14.26
CA TYR A 23 19.06 0.20 -15.30
C TYR A 23 17.69 0.59 -14.72
N SER A 24 17.25 -0.03 -13.63
CA SER A 24 15.98 0.34 -12.96
C SER A 24 15.97 1.80 -12.49
N THR A 25 17.10 2.29 -11.99
CA THR A 25 17.24 3.70 -11.57
C THR A 25 17.19 4.63 -12.78
N MET A 26 17.84 4.28 -13.89
CA MET A 26 17.78 5.04 -15.15
C MET A 26 16.35 5.07 -15.70
N VAL A 27 15.67 3.92 -15.75
CA VAL A 27 14.28 3.85 -16.21
C VAL A 27 13.40 4.77 -15.36
N TRP A 28 13.57 4.78 -14.03
CA TRP A 28 12.81 5.70 -13.19
C TRP A 28 13.13 7.17 -13.47
N LEU A 29 14.41 7.55 -13.55
CA LEU A 29 14.81 8.96 -13.70
C LEU A 29 14.48 9.53 -15.09
N PHE A 30 14.56 8.70 -16.12
CA PHE A 30 14.34 9.11 -17.51
C PHE A 30 12.96 8.73 -18.04
N ASN A 31 12.05 8.25 -17.18
CA ASN A 31 10.67 8.00 -17.60
C ASN A 31 9.94 9.34 -17.81
N PRO A 32 9.48 9.64 -19.05
CA PRO A 32 8.87 10.92 -19.38
C PRO A 32 7.60 11.21 -18.56
N PHE A 33 6.85 10.19 -18.15
CA PHE A 33 5.67 10.36 -17.28
C PHE A 33 6.07 10.84 -15.90
N THR A 34 7.08 10.21 -15.28
CA THR A 34 7.55 10.60 -13.93
C THR A 34 8.13 12.01 -13.93
N PHE A 35 8.85 12.38 -14.99
CA PHE A 35 9.42 13.72 -15.14
C PHE A 35 8.30 14.75 -15.29
N THR A 36 7.34 14.50 -16.19
CA THR A 36 6.22 15.41 -16.46
C THR A 36 5.31 15.59 -15.23
N ILE A 37 5.01 14.53 -14.50
CA ILE A 37 4.20 14.62 -13.27
C ILE A 37 4.94 15.41 -12.20
N GLY A 38 6.26 15.19 -12.05
CA GLY A 38 7.08 15.91 -11.08
C GLY A 38 7.23 17.40 -11.40
N THR A 39 7.30 17.79 -12.67
CA THR A 39 7.43 19.20 -13.08
C THR A 39 6.11 19.96 -13.07
N ARG A 40 4.96 19.27 -13.05
CA ARG A 40 3.62 19.88 -12.92
C ARG A 40 3.30 20.41 -11.51
N GLY A 41 4.25 20.40 -10.58
CA GLY A 41 4.05 20.88 -9.20
C GLY A 41 3.28 19.89 -8.30
N ASN A 42 3.12 18.63 -8.73
CA ASN A 42 2.46 17.60 -7.95
C ASN A 42 3.39 17.04 -6.86
N CYS A 43 2.88 16.82 -5.65
CA CYS A 43 3.61 16.23 -4.53
C CYS A 43 3.82 14.70 -4.63
N GLU A 44 3.34 14.05 -5.69
CA GLU A 44 3.48 12.60 -5.92
C GLU A 44 4.90 12.04 -5.76
N PRO A 45 5.97 12.68 -6.28
CA PRO A 45 7.33 12.20 -6.05
C PRO A 45 7.72 12.16 -4.56
N ILE A 46 7.17 13.07 -3.74
CA ILE A 46 7.40 13.09 -2.28
C ILE A 46 6.72 11.88 -1.65
N ILE A 47 5.45 11.63 -1.99
CA ILE A 47 4.69 10.45 -1.53
C ILE A 47 5.41 9.15 -1.90
N CYS A 48 5.86 9.02 -3.15
CA CYS A 48 6.65 7.86 -3.60
C CYS A 48 7.94 7.70 -2.80
N SER A 49 8.65 8.80 -2.51
CA SER A 49 9.87 8.74 -1.71
C SER A 49 9.62 8.29 -0.27
N MET A 50 8.52 8.74 0.34
CA MET A 50 8.11 8.34 1.69
C MET A 50 7.73 6.86 1.74
N ILE A 51 6.99 6.33 0.75
CA ILE A 51 6.65 4.90 0.66
C ILE A 51 7.92 4.05 0.55
N LEU A 52 8.86 4.42 -0.31
CA LEU A 52 10.14 3.71 -0.42
C LEU A 52 10.99 3.82 0.85
N TRP A 53 10.93 4.96 1.54
CA TRP A 53 11.58 5.13 2.84
C TRP A 53 10.98 4.19 3.91
N ILE A 54 9.65 4.07 3.97
CA ILE A 54 8.95 3.13 4.84
C ILE A 54 9.39 1.69 4.53
N LEU A 55 9.44 1.32 3.25
CA LEU A 55 9.93 0.01 2.83
C LEU A 55 11.36 -0.25 3.30
N MET A 56 12.26 0.74 3.17
CA MET A 56 13.63 0.61 3.65
C MET A 56 13.71 0.51 5.19
N CYS A 57 12.86 1.24 5.93
CA CYS A 57 12.74 1.11 7.38
C CYS A 57 12.29 -0.30 7.79
N LEU A 58 11.30 -0.86 7.08
CA LEU A 58 10.83 -2.22 7.29
C LEU A 58 11.92 -3.25 6.97
N MET A 59 12.69 -3.06 5.90
CA MET A 59 13.83 -3.94 5.56
C MET A 59 14.94 -3.91 6.62
N ASN A 60 15.14 -2.78 7.30
CA ASN A 60 16.14 -2.61 8.35
C ASN A 60 15.62 -2.97 9.76
N GLY A 61 14.35 -3.30 9.91
CA GLY A 61 13.76 -3.67 11.21
C GLY A 61 13.22 -2.52 12.05
N HIS A 62 13.28 -1.28 11.57
CA HIS A 62 12.85 -0.08 12.28
C HIS A 62 11.33 0.15 12.14
N VAL A 63 10.54 -0.70 12.82
CA VAL A 63 9.07 -0.67 12.74
C VAL A 63 8.47 0.65 13.26
N LEU A 64 9.05 1.25 14.30
CA LEU A 64 8.60 2.53 14.86
C LEU A 64 8.67 3.66 13.82
N GLN A 65 9.82 3.78 13.16
CA GLN A 65 10.04 4.78 12.13
C GLN A 65 9.09 4.52 10.94
N ALA A 66 8.97 3.27 10.50
CA ALA A 66 8.03 2.90 9.44
C ALA A 66 6.59 3.29 9.78
N ALA A 67 6.14 3.06 11.03
CA ALA A 67 4.78 3.41 11.47
C ALA A 67 4.52 4.92 11.47
N PHE A 68 5.47 5.71 11.97
CA PHE A 68 5.37 7.17 11.97
C PHE A 68 5.26 7.73 10.54
N TRP A 69 6.17 7.33 9.65
CA TRP A 69 6.16 7.77 8.26
C TRP A 69 4.92 7.29 7.50
N TYR A 70 4.40 6.11 7.85
CA TYR A 70 3.16 5.60 7.26
C TYR A 70 1.95 6.43 7.65
N GLY A 71 1.79 6.80 8.92
CA GLY A 71 0.72 7.71 9.34
C GLY A 71 0.81 9.08 8.65
N LEU A 72 2.03 9.61 8.52
CA LEU A 72 2.27 10.88 7.84
C LEU A 72 1.95 10.83 6.34
N VAL A 73 2.33 9.76 5.63
CA VAL A 73 2.07 9.65 4.19
C VAL A 73 0.58 9.50 3.88
N VAL A 74 -0.16 8.75 4.71
CA VAL A 74 -1.61 8.59 4.59
C VAL A 74 -2.35 9.88 4.90
N HIS A 75 -1.84 10.71 5.82
CA HIS A 75 -2.38 12.05 6.06
C HIS A 75 -2.18 12.97 4.84
N MET A 76 -1.00 12.92 4.19
CA MET A 76 -0.74 13.76 3.02
C MET A 76 -1.53 13.35 1.77
N ARG A 77 -1.77 12.05 1.59
CA ARG A 77 -2.70 11.51 0.60
C ARG A 77 -3.33 10.24 1.12
N ILE A 78 -4.64 10.07 0.93
CA ILE A 78 -5.37 8.92 1.44
C ILE A 78 -4.98 7.59 0.76
N TYR A 79 -4.63 7.59 -0.54
CA TYR A 79 -4.41 6.38 -1.35
C TYR A 79 -3.45 5.31 -0.77
N PRO A 80 -2.31 5.65 -0.13
CA PRO A 80 -1.42 4.69 0.51
C PRO A 80 -2.06 3.87 1.65
N ILE A 81 -3.30 4.17 2.06
CA ILE A 81 -4.08 3.36 3.00
C ILE A 81 -4.21 1.90 2.55
N ILE A 82 -4.22 1.63 1.24
CA ILE A 82 -4.31 0.27 0.68
C ILE A 82 -3.12 -0.62 1.09
N TYR A 83 -2.00 -0.01 1.47
CA TYR A 83 -0.79 -0.71 1.90
C TYR A 83 -0.81 -1.13 3.38
N ALA A 84 -1.81 -0.72 4.16
CA ALA A 84 -1.87 -1.03 5.59
C ALA A 84 -1.86 -2.54 5.83
N LEU A 85 -2.76 -3.25 5.15
CA LEU A 85 -2.97 -4.69 5.36
C LEU A 85 -1.75 -5.55 4.99
N PRO A 86 -1.08 -5.39 3.83
CA PRO A 86 0.14 -6.17 3.55
C PRO A 86 1.30 -5.82 4.48
N ILE A 87 1.44 -4.57 4.92
CA ILE A 87 2.47 -4.20 5.91
C ILE A 87 2.20 -4.90 7.25
N VAL A 88 0.94 -4.93 7.71
CA VAL A 88 0.56 -5.63 8.94
C VAL A 88 0.80 -7.13 8.82
N LEU A 89 0.41 -7.77 7.71
CA LEU A 89 0.66 -9.20 7.50
C LEU A 89 2.14 -9.55 7.52
N LEU A 90 2.97 -8.73 6.88
CA LEU A 90 4.42 -8.88 6.87
C LEU A 90 5.05 -8.83 8.26
N LEU A 91 4.50 -8.03 9.19
CA LEU A 91 4.96 -7.91 10.58
C LEU A 91 4.64 -9.14 11.46
N ASP A 92 4.32 -10.30 10.85
CA ASP A 92 4.17 -11.58 11.56
C ASP A 92 5.47 -11.94 12.31
N PRO A 93 5.40 -12.30 13.60
CA PRO A 93 6.56 -12.78 14.37
C PRO A 93 7.34 -13.92 13.71
N ARG A 94 6.68 -14.73 12.87
CA ARG A 94 7.31 -15.82 12.12
C ARG A 94 8.30 -15.34 11.06
N HIS A 95 8.04 -14.18 10.46
CA HIS A 95 8.87 -13.59 9.40
C HIS A 95 9.83 -12.52 9.94
N PHE A 96 9.54 -11.97 11.11
CA PHE A 96 10.30 -10.88 11.74
C PHE A 96 10.96 -11.36 13.04
N GLN A 97 11.99 -12.18 12.92
CA GLN A 97 12.78 -12.64 14.07
C GLN A 97 13.75 -11.55 14.55
N PRO A 98 13.88 -11.30 15.87
CA PRO A 98 14.88 -10.38 16.40
C PRO A 98 16.29 -10.82 15.96
N GLY A 99 17.07 -9.91 15.36
CA GLY A 99 18.46 -10.18 14.95
C GLY A 99 18.65 -10.83 13.57
N LYS A 100 17.59 -11.19 12.84
CA LYS A 100 17.68 -11.64 11.44
C LYS A 100 17.13 -10.58 10.50
N LYS A 101 17.78 -10.38 9.35
CA LYS A 101 17.24 -9.54 8.27
C LYS A 101 15.91 -10.15 7.77
N PRO A 102 14.86 -9.34 7.56
CA PRO A 102 13.55 -9.84 7.15
C PRO A 102 13.60 -10.50 5.77
N VAL A 103 12.67 -11.42 5.50
CA VAL A 103 12.57 -12.22 4.25
C VAL A 103 12.51 -11.36 2.98
N LEU A 104 12.11 -10.09 3.11
CA LEU A 104 12.08 -9.04 2.08
C LEU A 104 13.41 -8.79 1.35
N VAL A 105 14.50 -9.27 1.93
CA VAL A 105 15.88 -9.03 1.49
C VAL A 105 16.32 -10.00 0.40
N GLN A 106 15.58 -11.06 0.09
CA GLN A 106 16.00 -12.03 -0.94
C GLN A 106 15.32 -11.74 -2.29
N TRP A 107 16.14 -11.48 -3.32
CA TRP A 107 15.70 -11.32 -4.72
C TRP A 107 15.15 -12.62 -5.34
N SER A 108 15.68 -13.78 -4.94
CA SER A 108 15.30 -15.08 -5.49
C SER A 108 14.38 -15.84 -4.53
N SER A 109 13.10 -15.47 -4.52
CA SER A 109 12.06 -16.15 -3.74
C SER A 109 11.57 -17.45 -4.39
N ARG A 110 12.27 -17.99 -5.41
CA ARG A 110 11.92 -19.28 -6.03
C ARG A 110 12.35 -20.50 -5.18
N THR A 111 13.08 -20.30 -4.09
CA THR A 111 13.61 -21.40 -3.24
C THR A 111 12.98 -21.50 -1.86
N LEU A 112 11.94 -20.72 -1.54
CA LEU A 112 11.09 -21.03 -0.40
C LEU A 112 10.16 -22.18 -0.81
N LYS A 113 10.61 -23.42 -0.58
CA LYS A 113 9.72 -24.58 -0.59
C LYS A 113 8.52 -24.23 0.31
N PRO A 114 7.28 -24.42 -0.16
CA PRO A 114 6.14 -24.34 0.73
C PRO A 114 6.38 -25.40 1.81
N SER A 115 6.62 -24.98 3.05
CA SER A 115 6.56 -25.88 4.18
C SER A 115 5.16 -26.49 4.18
N SER A 116 5.11 -27.77 3.82
CA SER A 116 3.93 -28.62 3.81
C SER A 116 3.38 -28.69 5.23
N VAL A 117 2.48 -27.77 5.57
CA VAL A 117 1.61 -27.93 6.72
C VAL A 117 0.43 -28.77 6.25
N THR A 118 0.63 -30.08 6.29
CA THR A 118 -0.45 -31.07 6.27
C THR A 118 -1.05 -31.04 7.68
N SER A 119 -2.15 -30.31 7.86
CA SER A 119 -3.04 -30.51 8.99
C SER A 119 -4.49 -30.32 8.52
N SER A 120 -5.01 -31.37 7.90
CA SER A 120 -6.41 -31.55 7.58
C SER A 120 -7.19 -31.79 8.88
N SER A 121 -7.52 -30.71 9.60
CA SER A 121 -8.61 -30.71 10.57
C SER A 121 -9.81 -29.98 9.97
N LYS A 122 -11.00 -30.58 10.04
CA LYS A 122 -12.27 -29.92 9.68
C LYS A 122 -12.58 -28.81 10.69
N THR A 123 -11.84 -27.72 10.67
CA THR A 123 -12.16 -26.51 11.44
C THR A 123 -13.26 -25.74 10.74
N SER A 124 -14.27 -25.29 11.48
CA SER A 124 -15.31 -24.43 10.93
C SER A 124 -14.70 -23.14 10.37
N ILE A 125 -15.33 -22.57 9.33
CA ILE A 125 -14.93 -21.27 8.75
C ILE A 125 -14.84 -20.20 9.85
N THR A 126 -15.75 -20.25 10.84
CA THR A 126 -15.75 -19.36 11.99
C THR A 126 -14.51 -19.50 12.87
N GLN A 127 -14.06 -20.72 13.16
CA GLN A 127 -12.81 -20.95 13.91
C GLN A 127 -11.58 -20.51 13.13
N TYR A 128 -11.57 -20.67 11.80
CA TYR A 128 -10.48 -20.18 10.96
C TYR A 128 -10.37 -18.65 11.00
N ILE A 129 -11.50 -17.96 10.81
CA ILE A 129 -11.56 -16.48 10.87
C ILE A 129 -11.16 -16.01 12.27
N TRP A 130 -11.70 -16.62 13.31
CA TRP A 130 -11.37 -16.28 14.70
C TRP A 130 -9.88 -16.45 15.01
N ASN A 131 -9.30 -17.61 14.66
CA ASN A 131 -7.86 -17.85 14.84
C ASN A 131 -7.03 -16.87 13.99
N PHE A 132 -7.44 -16.55 12.78
CA PHE A 132 -6.77 -15.55 11.96
C PHE A 132 -6.79 -14.17 12.64
N CYS A 133 -7.94 -13.72 13.15
CA CYS A 133 -8.09 -12.45 13.86
C CYS A 133 -7.24 -12.39 15.13
N ILE A 134 -7.22 -13.45 15.96
CA ILE A 134 -6.36 -13.49 17.15
C ILE A 134 -4.88 -13.48 16.74
N ASN A 135 -4.52 -14.24 15.72
CA ASN A 135 -3.14 -14.26 15.21
C ASN A 135 -2.71 -12.91 14.59
N MET A 136 -3.65 -12.04 14.21
CA MET A 136 -3.36 -10.66 13.79
C MET A 136 -2.93 -9.76 14.95
N ILE A 137 -3.29 -10.09 16.19
CA ILE A 137 -2.97 -9.31 17.38
C ILE A 137 -1.58 -9.71 17.87
N THR A 138 -0.56 -9.02 17.34
CA THR A 138 0.83 -9.14 17.82
C THR A 138 1.35 -7.77 18.23
N TRP A 139 2.29 -7.73 19.19
CA TRP A 139 2.81 -6.47 19.71
C TRP A 139 3.32 -5.53 18.59
N ARG A 140 4.08 -6.05 17.62
CA ARG A 140 4.61 -5.25 16.50
C ARG A 140 3.51 -4.69 15.59
N ARG A 141 2.45 -5.47 15.33
CA ARG A 141 1.30 -5.06 14.50
C ARG A 141 0.46 -4.01 15.20
N VAL A 142 0.15 -4.24 16.47
CA VAL A 142 -0.59 -3.28 17.31
C VAL A 142 0.21 -1.99 17.46
N LEU A 143 1.51 -2.08 17.75
CA LEU A 143 2.40 -0.93 17.84
C LEU A 143 2.44 -0.13 16.53
N PHE A 144 2.59 -0.80 15.38
CA PHE A 144 2.55 -0.16 14.07
C PHE A 144 1.20 0.53 13.83
N GLY A 145 0.10 -0.16 14.12
CA GLY A 145 -1.26 0.38 13.96
C GLY A 145 -1.52 1.58 14.86
N VAL A 146 -1.18 1.51 16.15
CA VAL A 146 -1.38 2.59 17.12
C VAL A 146 -0.55 3.81 16.75
N ILE A 147 0.74 3.66 16.42
CA ILE A 147 1.59 4.80 16.07
C ILE A 147 1.13 5.44 14.77
N SER A 148 0.88 4.64 13.72
CA SER A 148 0.43 5.19 12.44
C SER A 148 -0.93 5.88 12.55
N ALA A 149 -1.88 5.28 13.25
CA ALA A 149 -3.19 5.88 13.52
C ALA A 149 -3.07 7.16 14.36
N SER A 150 -2.26 7.14 15.42
CA SER A 150 -2.04 8.34 16.26
C SER A 150 -1.46 9.49 15.45
N THR A 151 -0.41 9.23 14.65
CA THR A 151 0.16 10.25 13.75
C THR A 151 -0.88 10.79 12.78
N PHE A 152 -1.67 9.91 12.15
CA PHE A 152 -2.71 10.31 11.20
C PHE A 152 -3.80 11.18 11.87
N PHE A 153 -4.33 10.75 13.01
CA PHE A 153 -5.42 11.46 13.70
C PHE A 153 -4.94 12.77 14.34
N ILE A 154 -3.73 12.82 14.90
CA ILE A 154 -3.18 14.06 15.46
C ILE A 154 -2.99 15.10 14.36
N LEU A 155 -2.40 14.73 13.21
CA LEU A 155 -2.20 15.65 12.10
C LEU A 155 -3.52 16.07 11.46
N THR A 156 -4.44 15.14 11.26
CA THR A 156 -5.79 15.43 10.74
C THR A 156 -6.57 16.33 11.69
N GLY A 157 -6.48 16.10 12.99
CA GLY A 157 -7.09 16.93 14.02
C GLY A 157 -6.50 18.34 14.08
N LEU A 158 -5.17 18.47 13.94
CA LEU A 158 -4.50 19.76 13.84
C LEU A 158 -4.96 20.54 12.59
N SER A 159 -5.00 19.89 11.43
CA SER A 159 -5.49 20.51 10.20
C SER A 159 -6.97 20.87 10.28
N PHE A 160 -7.80 20.03 10.89
CA PHE A 160 -9.21 20.34 11.14
C PHE A 160 -9.37 21.53 12.09
N HIS A 161 -8.52 21.66 13.11
CA HIS A 161 -8.55 22.82 13.99
C HIS A 161 -8.21 24.13 13.27
N LEU A 162 -7.28 24.08 12.30
CA LEU A 162 -6.84 25.25 11.54
C LEU A 162 -7.82 25.65 10.41
N TYR A 163 -8.41 24.68 9.72
CA TYR A 163 -9.15 24.88 8.47
C TYR A 163 -10.62 24.44 8.53
N GLY A 164 -11.05 23.82 9.63
CA GLY A 164 -12.43 23.40 9.85
C GLY A 164 -12.93 22.32 8.87
N TRP A 165 -14.21 22.38 8.56
CA TRP A 165 -14.92 21.41 7.73
C TRP A 165 -14.45 21.39 6.27
N ASP A 166 -14.00 22.52 5.73
CA ASP A 166 -13.53 22.62 4.35
C ASP A 166 -12.33 21.69 4.11
N PHE A 167 -11.40 21.63 5.07
CA PHE A 167 -10.30 20.67 5.00
C PHE A 167 -10.78 19.22 5.02
N LEU A 168 -11.69 18.86 5.92
CA LEU A 168 -12.16 17.48 6.03
C LEU A 168 -12.91 17.05 4.77
N HIS A 169 -13.72 17.96 4.20
CA HIS A 169 -14.43 17.71 2.96
C HIS A 169 -13.45 17.51 1.81
N GLU A 170 -12.60 18.50 1.52
CA GLU A 170 -11.73 18.49 0.35
C GLU A 170 -10.60 17.45 0.44
N ALA A 171 -9.99 17.27 1.63
CA ALA A 171 -8.84 16.39 1.79
C ALA A 171 -9.22 14.91 1.93
N LEU A 172 -10.42 14.59 2.43
CA LEU A 172 -10.81 13.21 2.77
C LEU A 172 -12.14 12.80 2.14
N LEU A 173 -13.24 13.50 2.44
CA LEU A 173 -14.59 13.02 2.10
C LEU A 173 -14.87 13.11 0.59
N TYR A 174 -14.44 14.19 -0.06
CA TYR A 174 -14.65 14.43 -1.48
C TYR A 174 -14.04 13.32 -2.36
N HIS A 175 -12.91 12.76 -1.93
CA HIS A 175 -12.25 11.66 -2.63
C HIS A 175 -13.00 10.31 -2.56
N LEU A 176 -13.94 10.15 -1.62
CA LEU A 176 -14.76 8.93 -1.51
C LEU A 176 -15.96 8.96 -2.47
N THR A 177 -16.45 10.15 -2.79
CA THR A 177 -17.68 10.34 -3.57
C THR A 177 -17.43 10.75 -5.01
N ARG A 178 -16.28 11.38 -5.30
CA ARG A 178 -15.94 11.85 -6.65
C ARG A 178 -15.71 10.69 -7.62
N THR A 179 -16.37 10.77 -8.77
CA THR A 179 -16.11 9.95 -9.97
C THR A 179 -15.55 10.85 -11.06
N ASP A 180 -14.36 10.55 -11.57
CA ASP A 180 -13.74 11.31 -12.66
C ASP A 180 -13.57 10.39 -13.88
N PRO A 181 -14.55 10.33 -14.80
CA PRO A 181 -14.45 9.42 -15.93
C PRO A 181 -13.31 9.81 -16.87
N ARG A 182 -13.05 11.11 -17.11
CA ARG A 182 -12.10 11.56 -18.15
C ARG A 182 -10.65 11.15 -17.90
N HIS A 183 -10.30 10.86 -16.65
CA HIS A 183 -8.97 10.43 -16.24
C HIS A 183 -8.96 9.03 -15.61
N ASN A 184 -10.06 8.27 -15.77
CA ASN A 184 -10.14 6.92 -15.25
C ASN A 184 -9.53 5.93 -16.24
N PHE A 185 -8.46 5.25 -15.83
CA PHE A 185 -7.83 4.17 -16.61
C PHE A 185 -8.43 2.78 -16.29
N SER A 186 -9.52 2.73 -15.55
CA SER A 186 -10.14 1.48 -15.17
C SER A 186 -10.87 0.82 -16.33
N ILE A 187 -11.09 -0.48 -16.17
CA ILE A 187 -11.91 -1.29 -17.09
C ILE A 187 -13.34 -0.74 -17.18
N TYR A 188 -13.81 -0.05 -16.14
CA TYR A 188 -15.14 0.52 -16.05
C TYR A 188 -15.28 1.88 -16.75
N PHE A 189 -14.17 2.49 -17.19
CA PHE A 189 -14.13 3.82 -17.79
C PHE A 189 -15.26 4.07 -18.80
N TYR A 190 -15.39 3.20 -19.81
CA TYR A 190 -16.35 3.41 -20.90
C TYR A 190 -17.80 3.32 -20.41
N HIS A 191 -18.07 2.39 -19.48
CA HIS A 191 -19.39 2.24 -18.89
C HIS A 191 -19.79 3.46 -18.04
N ILE A 192 -18.87 3.95 -17.19
CA ILE A 192 -19.08 5.14 -16.36
C ILE A 192 -19.24 6.38 -17.23
N TYR A 193 -18.46 6.49 -18.31
CA TYR A 193 -18.52 7.60 -19.24
C TYR A 193 -19.89 7.72 -19.92
N LEU A 194 -20.45 6.60 -20.38
CA LEU A 194 -21.77 6.57 -21.03
C LEU A 194 -22.94 6.84 -20.07
N HIS A 195 -22.81 6.50 -18.79
CA HIS A 195 -23.85 6.65 -17.77
C HIS A 195 -23.61 7.83 -16.83
N TYR A 196 -22.70 8.75 -17.18
CA TYR A 196 -22.31 9.86 -16.31
C TYR A 196 -23.47 10.81 -15.96
N GLU A 197 -24.46 10.93 -16.85
CA GLU A 197 -25.65 11.78 -16.64
C GLU A 197 -26.72 11.13 -15.75
N HIS A 198 -26.60 9.83 -15.44
CA HIS A 198 -27.51 9.17 -14.51
C HIS A 198 -26.87 9.11 -13.11
N GLU A 199 -27.58 9.67 -12.13
CA GLU A 199 -27.14 9.58 -10.74
C GLU A 199 -27.19 8.13 -10.26
N PHE A 200 -26.02 7.49 -10.16
CA PHE A 200 -25.92 6.17 -9.55
C PHE A 200 -26.36 6.22 -8.10
N SER A 201 -27.18 5.24 -7.72
CA SER A 201 -27.57 5.03 -6.32
C SER A 201 -26.35 4.70 -5.46
N ILE A 202 -26.42 5.03 -4.16
CA ILE A 202 -25.38 4.69 -3.17
C ILE A 202 -25.09 3.18 -3.18
N LEU A 203 -26.11 2.35 -3.39
CA LEU A 203 -25.96 0.89 -3.45
C LEU A 203 -25.13 0.45 -4.67
N GLU A 204 -25.36 1.04 -5.83
CA GLU A 204 -24.61 0.73 -7.06
C GLU A 204 -23.15 1.18 -6.94
N LYS A 205 -22.92 2.33 -6.30
CA LYS A 205 -21.57 2.78 -5.93
C LYS A 205 -20.92 1.79 -4.97
N LEU A 206 -21.63 1.26 -3.97
CA LEU A 206 -21.06 0.28 -3.04
C LEU A 206 -20.72 -1.05 -3.74
N ILE A 207 -21.64 -1.56 -4.58
CA ILE A 207 -21.46 -2.82 -5.31
C ILE A 207 -20.30 -2.72 -6.30
N SER A 208 -20.14 -1.59 -7.00
CA SER A 208 -19.01 -1.37 -7.93
C SER A 208 -17.64 -1.31 -7.24
N PHE A 209 -17.58 -1.12 -5.92
CA PHE A 209 -16.34 -1.20 -5.14
C PHE A 209 -15.95 -2.64 -4.77
N LEU A 210 -16.89 -3.57 -4.82
CA LEU A 210 -16.68 -4.95 -4.38
C LEU A 210 -15.62 -5.71 -5.21
N PRO A 211 -15.61 -5.64 -6.56
CA PRO A 211 -14.55 -6.27 -7.35
C PRO A 211 -13.16 -5.74 -6.99
N GLN A 212 -13.03 -4.42 -6.83
CA GLN A 212 -11.78 -3.77 -6.43
C GLN A 212 -11.32 -4.32 -5.06
N PHE A 213 -12.21 -4.39 -4.08
CA PHE A 213 -11.90 -4.91 -2.75
C PHE A 213 -11.48 -6.40 -2.77
N ILE A 214 -12.20 -7.24 -3.51
CA ILE A 214 -11.88 -8.68 -3.63
C ILE A 214 -10.49 -8.88 -4.24
N VAL A 215 -10.19 -8.17 -5.34
CA VAL A 215 -8.88 -8.28 -6.01
C VAL A 215 -7.76 -7.86 -5.07
N GLN A 216 -7.94 -6.77 -4.31
CA GLN A 216 -6.95 -6.35 -3.31
C GLN A 216 -6.69 -7.44 -2.27
N LEU A 217 -7.74 -8.04 -1.69
CA LEU A 217 -7.58 -9.11 -0.69
C LEU A 217 -6.85 -10.34 -1.25
N VAL A 218 -7.20 -10.77 -2.47
CA VAL A 218 -6.54 -11.91 -3.13
C VAL A 218 -5.05 -11.63 -3.34
N LEU A 219 -4.70 -10.46 -3.87
CA LEU A 219 -3.30 -10.08 -4.11
C LEU A 219 -2.49 -10.03 -2.82
N ILE A 220 -3.07 -9.47 -1.75
CA ILE A 220 -2.39 -9.38 -0.46
C ILE A 220 -2.16 -10.77 0.12
N SER A 221 -3.17 -11.64 0.14
CA SER A 221 -3.04 -13.01 0.66
C SER A 221 -1.96 -13.82 -0.06
N ARG A 222 -1.77 -13.59 -1.37
CA ARG A 222 -0.81 -14.32 -2.19
C ARG A 222 0.61 -13.77 -2.14
N PHE A 223 0.76 -12.44 -2.10
CA PHE A 223 2.04 -11.77 -2.33
C PHE A 223 2.57 -10.94 -1.15
N ALA A 224 1.90 -10.89 0.00
CA ALA A 224 2.32 -10.08 1.15
C ALA A 224 3.78 -10.31 1.61
N LEU A 225 4.36 -11.49 1.34
CA LEU A 225 5.75 -11.81 1.67
C LEU A 225 6.77 -11.10 0.78
N ASP A 226 6.44 -10.81 -0.49
CA ASP A 226 7.24 -9.94 -1.36
C ASP A 226 6.59 -8.56 -1.39
N LEU A 227 6.79 -7.80 -0.32
CA LEU A 227 6.12 -6.52 -0.12
C LEU A 227 6.29 -5.57 -1.31
N PRO A 228 7.49 -5.30 -1.87
CA PRO A 228 7.62 -4.41 -3.02
C PRO A 228 6.75 -4.81 -4.22
N PHE A 229 6.69 -6.12 -4.51
CA PHE A 229 5.86 -6.65 -5.59
C PHE A 229 4.37 -6.56 -5.26
N CYS A 230 4.00 -6.85 -4.01
CA CYS A 230 2.63 -6.71 -3.53
C CYS A 230 2.13 -5.26 -3.65
N LEU A 231 2.91 -4.27 -3.17
CA LEU A 231 2.55 -2.85 -3.25
C LEU A 231 2.36 -2.40 -4.71
N PHE A 232 3.23 -2.86 -5.61
CA PHE A 232 3.07 -2.61 -7.05
C PHE A 232 1.76 -3.18 -7.59
N LEU A 233 1.49 -4.47 -7.36
CA LEU A 233 0.27 -5.13 -7.83
C LEU A 233 -1.00 -4.50 -7.23
N GLN A 234 -0.97 -4.12 -5.95
CA GLN A 234 -2.07 -3.42 -5.32
C GLN A 234 -2.35 -2.08 -5.98
N THR A 235 -1.31 -1.28 -6.25
CA THR A 235 -1.47 0.01 -6.94
C THR A 235 -2.07 -0.18 -8.32
N LEU A 236 -1.53 -1.14 -9.09
CA LEU A 236 -1.99 -1.43 -10.44
C LEU A 236 -3.45 -1.90 -10.45
N ALA A 237 -3.81 -2.83 -9.55
CA ALA A 237 -5.18 -3.31 -9.41
C ALA A 237 -6.12 -2.21 -8.89
N PHE A 238 -5.65 -1.35 -7.98
CA PHE A 238 -6.46 -0.25 -7.45
C PHE A 238 -6.84 0.71 -8.57
N VAL A 239 -5.92 1.04 -9.48
CA VAL A 239 -6.17 1.88 -10.65
C VAL A 239 -7.03 1.14 -11.69
N ALA A 240 -6.71 -0.11 -12.02
CA ALA A 240 -7.40 -0.88 -13.06
C ALA A 240 -8.88 -1.19 -12.72
N PHE A 241 -9.19 -1.33 -11.44
CA PHE A 241 -10.55 -1.56 -10.94
C PHE A 241 -11.15 -0.32 -10.26
N ASN A 242 -10.59 0.87 -10.49
CA ASN A 242 -11.13 2.09 -9.93
C ASN A 242 -12.51 2.39 -10.56
N LYS A 243 -13.57 2.36 -9.76
CA LYS A 243 -14.92 2.66 -10.24
C LYS A 243 -15.12 4.15 -10.52
#